data_AF-A0A1H2PM98-F1
#
_entry.id   AF-A0A1H2PM98-F1
#
_cell.length_a   1.000
_cell.length_b   1.000
_cell.length_c   1.000
_cell.angle_alpha   90.00
_cell.angle_beta   90.00
_cell.angle_gamma   90.00
#
_symmetry.space_group_name_H-M   'P 1'
#
loop_
_entity.id
_entity.type
_entity.pdbx_description
1 polymer ?
#
loop_
_entity_poly.entity_id
_entity_poly.type
_entity_poly.pdbx_seq_one_letter_code
_entity_poly.pdbx_strand_id
1 'polypeptide(L)'
;MSTNVTSVLNDLIETSRDGEQGFRKSAEHAKDATVKTLFTTRADDCARAVSELQALVVQLGGKPETSGSISGALHRGWTELKASVSSDDDLALLQECERGEDVAKKRYRQALDSDLPADVRAIIERQYQGVVSNHDRVRDLRDQYAARAK
;
A
#
# COMPACT_ATOMS: atom_id res chain seq x y z
N MET A 1 -14.44 -23.03 -8.81
CA MET A 1 -13.11 -22.78 -9.41
C MET A 1 -12.10 -22.81 -8.29
N SER A 2 -11.03 -23.57 -8.41
CA SER A 2 -9.97 -23.61 -7.41
C SER A 2 -9.23 -22.28 -7.41
N THR A 3 -9.16 -21.59 -6.27
CA THR A 3 -8.38 -20.36 -6.14
C THR A 3 -6.92 -20.68 -6.45
N ASN A 4 -6.31 -19.94 -7.38
CA ASN A 4 -4.87 -20.01 -7.57
C ASN A 4 -4.19 -19.10 -6.53
N VAL A 5 -3.69 -19.72 -5.46
CA VAL A 5 -3.00 -19.02 -4.35
C VAL A 5 -1.87 -18.13 -4.87
N THR A 6 -1.12 -18.57 -5.87
CA THR A 6 -0.03 -17.76 -6.45
C THR A 6 -0.54 -16.50 -7.16
N SER A 7 -1.72 -16.56 -7.78
CA SER A 7 -2.37 -15.38 -8.37
C SER A 7 -2.78 -14.38 -7.30
N VAL A 8 -3.37 -14.86 -6.20
CA VAL A 8 -3.76 -14.00 -5.07
C VAL A 8 -2.55 -13.30 -4.46
N LEU A 9 -1.44 -14.03 -4.29
CA LEU A 9 -0.20 -13.48 -3.79
C LEU A 9 0.41 -12.45 -4.76
N ASN A 10 0.39 -12.72 -6.07
CA ASN A 10 0.87 -11.79 -7.08
C ASN A 10 0.06 -10.49 -7.13
N ASP A 11 -1.27 -10.54 -6.96
CA ASP A 11 -2.10 -9.33 -6.84
C ASP A 11 -1.71 -8.49 -5.61
N LEU A 12 -1.37 -9.13 -4.49
CA LEU A 12 -0.89 -8.45 -3.28
C LEU A 12 0.54 -7.90 -3.45
N ILE A 13 1.40 -8.60 -4.20
CA ILE A 13 2.74 -8.11 -4.56
C ILE A 13 2.60 -6.82 -5.36
N GLU A 14 1.79 -6.80 -6.43
CA GLU A 14 1.54 -5.60 -7.22
C GLU A 14 1.04 -4.44 -6.35
N THR A 15 0.01 -4.71 -5.53
CA THR A 15 -0.57 -3.72 -4.61
C THR A 15 0.48 -3.14 -3.66
N SER A 16 1.36 -3.99 -3.11
CA SER A 16 2.38 -3.58 -2.15
C SER A 16 3.52 -2.80 -2.82
N ARG A 17 3.90 -3.14 -4.07
CA ARG A 17 4.90 -2.40 -4.85
C ARG A 17 4.41 -1.04 -5.31
N ASP A 18 3.14 -0.93 -5.66
CA ASP A 18 2.54 0.36 -5.98
C ASP A 18 2.49 1.24 -4.73
N GLY A 19 2.14 0.64 -3.57
CA GLY A 19 2.23 1.29 -2.27
C GLY A 19 3.65 1.80 -1.98
N GLU A 20 4.67 0.93 -2.09
CA GLU A 20 6.08 1.31 -1.88
C GLU A 20 6.47 2.55 -2.69
N GLN A 21 6.19 2.55 -4.00
CA GLN A 21 6.52 3.67 -4.89
C GLN A 21 5.73 4.94 -4.52
N GLY A 22 4.44 4.80 -4.22
CA GLY A 22 3.58 5.89 -3.79
C GLY A 22 4.09 6.55 -2.51
N PHE A 23 4.46 5.74 -1.51
CA PHE A 23 5.01 6.19 -0.23
C PHE A 23 6.38 6.84 -0.37
N ARG A 24 7.30 6.25 -1.14
CA ARG A 24 8.63 6.83 -1.39
C ARG A 24 8.52 8.24 -1.93
N LYS A 25 7.74 8.44 -2.98
CA LYS A 25 7.62 9.78 -3.58
C LYS A 25 6.73 10.72 -2.76
N SER A 26 5.76 10.22 -1.99
CA SER A 26 5.07 11.06 -0.99
C SER A 26 6.05 11.57 0.08
N ALA A 27 6.99 10.75 0.53
CA ALA A 27 8.05 11.15 1.48
C ALA A 27 9.04 12.17 0.88
N GLU A 28 9.30 12.11 -0.43
CA GLU A 28 10.13 13.11 -1.13
C GLU A 28 9.48 14.49 -1.15
N HIS A 29 8.15 14.54 -1.25
CA HIS A 29 7.38 15.79 -1.32
C HIS A 29 6.88 16.31 0.04
N ALA A 30 6.89 15.47 1.09
CA ALA A 30 6.46 15.87 2.43
C ALA A 30 7.39 16.93 3.04
N LYS A 31 6.81 17.97 3.63
CA LYS A 31 7.52 19.08 4.28
C LYS A 31 7.74 18.80 5.76
N ASP A 32 6.70 18.37 6.46
CA ASP A 32 6.79 18.03 7.86
C ASP A 32 7.59 16.74 8.06
N ALA A 33 8.52 16.77 9.01
CA ALA A 33 9.39 15.64 9.30
C ALA A 33 8.61 14.41 9.79
N THR A 34 7.49 14.60 10.47
CA THR A 34 6.59 13.54 10.95
C THR A 34 5.92 12.85 9.76
N VAL A 35 5.36 13.63 8.83
CA VAL A 35 4.71 13.12 7.62
C VAL A 35 5.73 12.37 6.75
N LYS A 36 6.92 12.95 6.57
CA LYS A 36 8.02 12.30 5.84
C LYS A 36 8.46 10.99 6.45
N THR A 37 8.59 10.95 7.79
CA THR A 37 8.95 9.73 8.52
C THR A 37 7.88 8.66 8.36
N LEU A 38 6.61 9.03 8.53
CA LEU A 38 5.47 8.12 8.35
C LEU A 38 5.49 7.45 6.97
N PHE A 39 5.63 8.25 5.90
CA PHE A 39 5.68 7.71 4.54
C PHE A 39 6.93 6.88 4.28
N THR A 40 8.09 7.27 4.81
CA THR A 40 9.33 6.49 4.65
C THR A 40 9.21 5.12 5.33
N THR A 41 8.74 5.09 6.59
CA THR A 41 8.49 3.82 7.31
C THR A 41 7.53 2.95 6.52
N ARG A 42 6.46 3.55 5.97
CA ARG A 42 5.47 2.77 5.25
C ARG A 42 5.99 2.20 3.92
N ALA A 43 6.84 2.95 3.20
CA ALA A 43 7.53 2.42 2.03
C ALA A 43 8.37 1.19 2.39
N ASP A 44 9.11 1.24 3.50
CA ASP A 44 9.91 0.09 3.96
C ASP A 44 9.02 -1.11 4.35
N ASP A 45 7.88 -0.86 4.99
CA ASP A 45 6.91 -1.90 5.34
C ASP A 45 6.35 -2.58 4.07
N CYS A 46 6.03 -1.80 3.03
CA CYS A 46 5.61 -2.32 1.74
C CYS A 46 6.70 -3.17 1.07
N ALA A 47 7.95 -2.71 1.06
CA ALA A 47 9.07 -3.45 0.48
C ALA A 47 9.29 -4.81 1.19
N ARG A 48 9.12 -4.85 2.52
CA ARG A 48 9.14 -6.11 3.29
C ARG A 48 7.98 -7.02 2.93
N ALA A 49 6.77 -6.48 2.82
CA ALA A 49 5.59 -7.26 2.43
C ALA A 49 5.78 -7.89 1.03
N VAL A 50 6.29 -7.13 0.07
CA VAL A 50 6.64 -7.63 -1.27
C VAL A 50 7.60 -8.80 -1.18
N SER A 51 8.70 -8.66 -0.43
CA SER A 51 9.71 -9.70 -0.30
C SER A 51 9.15 -10.99 0.30
N GLU A 52 8.30 -10.88 1.33
CA GLU A 52 7.65 -12.03 1.97
C GLU A 52 6.65 -12.73 1.04
N LEU A 53 5.82 -11.96 0.33
CA LEU A 53 4.85 -12.52 -0.60
C LEU A 53 5.56 -13.20 -1.79
N GLN A 54 6.63 -12.61 -2.31
CA GLN A 54 7.43 -13.21 -3.38
C GLN A 54 8.06 -14.54 -2.94
N ALA A 55 8.55 -14.62 -1.70
CA ALA A 55 9.07 -15.86 -1.14
C ALA A 55 8.00 -16.95 -1.06
N LEU A 56 6.77 -16.61 -0.66
CA LEU A 56 5.65 -17.55 -0.65
C LEU A 56 5.29 -18.04 -2.05
N VAL A 57 5.28 -17.16 -3.06
CA VAL A 57 5.02 -17.57 -4.45
C VAL A 57 6.05 -18.59 -4.93
N VAL A 58 7.34 -18.35 -4.66
CA VAL A 58 8.42 -19.29 -5.00
C VAL A 58 8.26 -20.62 -4.26
N GLN A 59 7.95 -20.59 -2.96
CA GLN A 59 7.72 -21.79 -2.14
C GLN A 59 6.58 -22.65 -2.67
N LEU A 60 5.54 -22.01 -3.23
CA LEU A 60 4.39 -22.68 -3.86
C LEU A 60 4.67 -23.14 -5.30
N GLY A 61 5.90 -22.98 -5.81
CA GLY A 61 6.31 -23.36 -7.16
C GLY A 61 5.85 -22.39 -8.25
N GLY A 62 5.39 -21.19 -7.87
CA GLY A 62 4.97 -20.14 -8.79
C GLY A 62 6.10 -19.20 -9.20
N LYS A 63 5.78 -18.30 -10.13
CA LYS A 63 6.65 -17.19 -10.51
C LYS A 63 6.17 -15.91 -9.82
N PRO A 64 6.99 -15.29 -8.95
CA PRO A 64 6.62 -14.05 -8.28
C PRO A 64 6.56 -12.89 -9.28
N GLU A 65 5.59 -12.00 -9.11
CA GLU A 65 5.58 -10.77 -9.90
C GLU A 65 6.71 -9.82 -9.52
N THR A 66 7.40 -9.36 -10.55
CA THR A 66 8.59 -8.51 -10.46
C THR A 66 8.37 -7.14 -11.09
N SER A 67 7.15 -6.83 -11.54
CA SER A 67 6.69 -5.50 -11.96
C SER A 67 5.69 -4.94 -10.95
N GLY A 68 5.64 -3.61 -10.80
CA GLY A 68 4.47 -2.96 -10.19
C GLY A 68 3.27 -3.08 -11.12
N SER A 69 2.07 -2.72 -10.67
CA SER A 69 0.89 -2.92 -11.48
C SER A 69 0.92 -2.04 -12.74
N ILE A 70 0.62 -2.65 -13.89
CA ILE A 70 0.14 -1.93 -15.09
C ILE A 70 -1.40 -1.71 -14.96
N SER A 71 -1.98 -1.85 -13.77
CA SER A 71 -3.38 -1.50 -13.53
C SER A 71 -3.53 0.02 -13.47
N GLY A 72 -4.06 0.57 -14.55
CA GLY A 72 -4.24 2.02 -14.76
C GLY A 72 -5.07 2.77 -13.72
N ALA A 73 -5.57 2.14 -12.64
CA ALA A 73 -6.25 2.86 -11.56
C ALA A 73 -5.27 3.57 -10.61
N LEU A 74 -4.19 2.92 -10.19
CA LEU A 74 -3.13 3.54 -9.38
C LEU A 74 -2.26 4.46 -10.22
N HIS A 75 -2.00 4.11 -11.49
CA HIS A 75 -1.25 4.98 -12.39
C HIS A 75 -1.97 6.31 -12.67
N ARG A 76 -3.31 6.30 -12.75
CA ARG A 76 -4.14 7.52 -12.89
C ARG A 76 -4.18 8.35 -11.60
N GLY A 77 -4.39 7.72 -10.43
CA GLY A 77 -4.31 8.42 -9.14
C GLY A 77 -2.95 9.08 -8.92
N TRP A 78 -1.87 8.40 -9.30
CA TRP A 78 -0.51 8.93 -9.22
C TRP A 78 -0.19 10.08 -10.20
N THR A 79 -0.76 10.03 -11.40
CA THR A 79 -0.61 11.11 -12.39
C THR A 79 -1.47 12.32 -12.04
N GLU A 80 -2.66 12.12 -11.47
CA GLU A 80 -3.45 13.17 -10.86
C GLU A 80 -2.74 13.78 -9.65
N LEU A 81 -2.04 12.98 -8.83
CA LEU A 81 -1.20 13.51 -7.75
C LEU A 81 -0.06 14.38 -8.28
N LYS A 82 0.59 13.98 -9.38
CA LYS A 82 1.59 14.81 -10.07
C LYS A 82 1.02 16.09 -10.68
N ALA A 83 -0.25 16.09 -11.09
CA ALA A 83 -0.90 17.23 -11.73
C ALA A 83 -1.58 18.19 -10.73
N SER A 84 -1.99 17.70 -9.56
CA SER A 84 -2.73 18.44 -8.52
C SER A 84 -1.85 18.87 -7.35
N VAL A 85 -0.65 18.30 -7.18
CA VAL A 85 0.42 18.91 -6.37
C VAL A 85 0.92 20.15 -7.13
N SER A 86 0.12 21.21 -7.10
CA SER A 86 0.71 22.52 -6.82
C SER A 86 1.45 22.34 -5.48
N SER A 87 2.77 22.46 -5.54
CA SER A 87 3.68 22.44 -4.41
C SER A 87 3.02 23.03 -3.16
N ASP A 88 2.96 22.27 -2.05
CA ASP A 88 3.12 22.76 -0.67
C ASP A 88 2.09 22.41 0.43
N ASP A 89 1.23 21.38 0.29
CA ASP A 89 0.36 20.97 1.41
C ASP A 89 0.50 19.49 1.79
N ASP A 90 1.08 19.23 2.98
CA ASP A 90 1.14 17.90 3.59
C ASP A 90 -0.25 17.29 3.78
N LEU A 91 -1.30 18.12 3.93
CA LEU A 91 -2.69 17.65 4.00
C LEU A 91 -3.12 16.93 2.71
N ALA A 92 -2.75 17.48 1.55
CA ALA A 92 -3.08 16.86 0.25
C ALA A 92 -2.36 15.53 0.07
N LEU A 93 -1.09 15.43 0.51
CA LEU A 93 -0.34 14.18 0.49
C LEU A 93 -0.99 13.13 1.41
N LEU A 94 -1.44 13.52 2.60
CA LEU A 94 -2.13 12.62 3.54
C LEU A 94 -3.47 12.13 2.99
N GLN A 95 -4.23 13.00 2.31
CA GLN A 95 -5.51 12.64 1.68
C GLN A 95 -5.36 11.60 0.57
N GLU A 96 -4.40 11.79 -0.34
CA GLU A 96 -4.15 10.79 -1.38
C GLU A 96 -3.66 9.47 -0.80
N CYS A 97 -2.76 9.56 0.17
CA CYS A 97 -2.23 8.39 0.85
C CYS A 97 -3.35 7.54 1.47
N GLU A 98 -4.33 8.17 2.13
CA GLU A 98 -5.46 7.46 2.72
C GLU A 98 -6.33 6.77 1.66
N ARG A 99 -6.57 7.42 0.51
CA ARG A 99 -7.26 6.77 -0.62
C ARG A 99 -6.50 5.55 -1.12
N GLY A 100 -5.17 5.64 -1.23
CA GLY A 100 -4.31 4.52 -1.60
C GLY A 100 -4.39 3.36 -0.60
N GLU A 101 -4.36 3.67 0.70
CA GLU A 101 -4.47 2.68 1.77
C GLU A 101 -5.85 2.01 1.84
N ASP A 102 -6.94 2.72 1.51
CA ASP A 102 -8.27 2.11 1.37
C ASP A 102 -8.34 1.08 0.24
N VAL A 103 -7.67 1.36 -0.88
CA VAL A 103 -7.52 0.39 -1.97
C VAL A 103 -6.74 -0.82 -1.49
N ALA A 104 -5.61 -0.61 -0.80
CA ALA A 104 -4.82 -1.70 -0.23
C ALA A 104 -5.64 -2.55 0.76
N LYS A 105 -6.36 -1.94 1.70
CA LYS A 105 -7.24 -2.65 2.64
C LYS A 105 -8.26 -3.53 1.92
N LYS A 106 -8.86 -3.02 0.84
CA LYS A 106 -9.82 -3.78 0.05
C LYS A 106 -9.16 -5.00 -0.62
N ARG A 107 -7.96 -4.83 -1.19
CA ARG A 107 -7.22 -5.94 -1.84
C ARG A 107 -6.82 -7.03 -0.86
N TYR A 108 -6.28 -6.65 0.31
CA TYR A 108 -5.95 -7.61 1.36
C TYR A 108 -7.18 -8.34 1.89
N ARG A 109 -8.30 -7.63 2.11
CA ARG A 109 -9.56 -8.28 2.52
C ARG A 109 -10.05 -9.29 1.46
N GLN A 110 -10.04 -8.90 0.18
CA GLN A 110 -10.41 -9.80 -0.92
C GLN A 110 -9.50 -11.05 -0.98
N ALA A 111 -8.20 -10.90 -0.73
CA ALA A 111 -7.28 -12.03 -0.65
C ALA A 111 -7.64 -12.96 0.52
N LEU A 112 -7.99 -12.41 1.68
CA LEU A 112 -8.40 -13.20 2.86
C LEU A 112 -9.74 -13.93 2.69
N ASP A 113 -10.61 -13.47 1.80
CA ASP A 113 -11.85 -14.16 1.44
C ASP A 113 -11.61 -15.41 0.56
N SER A 114 -10.38 -15.57 0.03
CA SER A 114 -10.01 -16.72 -0.78
C SER A 114 -9.67 -17.96 0.07
N ASP A 115 -9.80 -19.15 -0.53
CA ASP A 115 -9.31 -20.38 0.07
C ASP A 115 -7.77 -20.40 0.02
N LEU A 116 -7.15 -20.33 1.19
CA LEU A 116 -5.71 -20.13 1.37
C LEU A 116 -5.16 -21.16 2.38
N PRO A 117 -3.98 -21.73 2.13
CA PRO A 117 -3.24 -22.47 3.15
C PRO A 117 -3.06 -21.65 4.43
N ALA A 118 -3.10 -22.32 5.58
CA ALA A 118 -3.13 -21.64 6.89
C ALA A 118 -1.88 -20.76 7.14
N ASP A 119 -0.72 -21.22 6.69
CA ASP A 119 0.56 -20.49 6.75
C ASP A 119 0.54 -19.23 5.87
N VAL A 120 0.01 -19.33 4.65
CA VAL A 120 -0.17 -18.20 3.73
C VAL A 120 -1.16 -17.19 4.30
N ARG A 121 -2.31 -17.66 4.80
CA ARG A 121 -3.34 -16.82 5.42
C ARG A 121 -2.77 -16.02 6.58
N ALA A 122 -2.01 -16.65 7.48
CA ALA A 122 -1.43 -15.97 8.64
C ALA A 122 -0.52 -14.79 8.25
N ILE A 123 0.26 -14.93 7.16
CA ILE A 123 1.12 -13.85 6.66
C ILE A 123 0.28 -12.70 6.10
N ILE A 124 -0.75 -13.02 5.29
CA ILE A 124 -1.63 -12.00 4.70
C ILE A 124 -2.43 -11.28 5.80
N GLU A 125 -2.91 -11.99 6.83
CA GLU A 125 -3.60 -11.38 7.97
C GLU A 125 -2.68 -10.41 8.72
N ARG A 126 -1.44 -10.81 9.01
CA ARG A 126 -0.47 -9.92 9.68
C ARG A 126 -0.20 -8.66 8.85
N GLN A 127 0.02 -8.82 7.55
CA GLN A 127 0.25 -7.68 6.66
C GLN A 127 -1.01 -6.79 6.60
N TYR A 128 -2.21 -7.37 6.51
CA TYR A 128 -3.47 -6.65 6.52
C TYR A 128 -3.66 -5.79 7.79
N GLN A 129 -3.32 -6.33 8.98
CA GLN A 129 -3.34 -5.54 10.21
C GLN A 129 -2.37 -4.35 10.15
N GLY A 130 -1.20 -4.52 9.52
CA GLY A 130 -0.26 -3.43 9.25
C GLY A 130 -0.86 -2.34 8.35
N VAL A 131 -1.55 -2.73 7.27
CA VAL A 131 -2.27 -1.81 6.37
C VAL A 131 -3.35 -1.04 7.13
N VAL A 132 -4.18 -1.72 7.93
CA VAL A 132 -5.23 -1.07 8.74
C VAL A 132 -4.64 -0.09 9.75
N SER A 133 -3.60 -0.50 10.48
CA SER A 133 -2.94 0.39 11.43
C SER A 133 -2.32 1.62 10.76
N ASN A 134 -1.72 1.46 9.57
CA ASN A 134 -1.17 2.59 8.85
C ASN A 134 -2.24 3.54 8.32
N HIS A 135 -3.30 3.00 7.74
CA HIS A 135 -4.47 3.77 7.31
C HIS A 135 -4.99 4.67 8.44
N ASP A 136 -5.16 4.10 9.64
CA ASP A 136 -5.67 4.87 10.78
C ASP A 136 -4.69 5.98 11.22
N ARG A 137 -3.38 5.72 11.20
CA ARG A 137 -2.36 6.75 11.46
C ARG A 137 -2.40 7.88 10.44
N VAL A 138 -2.51 7.56 9.16
CA VAL A 138 -2.59 8.55 8.07
C VAL A 138 -3.85 9.39 8.23
N ARG A 139 -5.01 8.75 8.47
CA ARG A 139 -6.29 9.42 8.71
C ARG A 139 -6.21 10.37 9.91
N ASP A 140 -5.68 9.89 11.03
CA ASP A 140 -5.60 10.68 12.27
C ASP A 140 -4.65 11.87 12.10
N LEU A 141 -3.55 11.71 11.35
CA LEU A 141 -2.64 12.81 11.03
C LEU A 141 -3.27 13.79 10.03
N ARG A 142 -3.97 13.31 9.01
CA ARG A 142 -4.75 14.14 8.08
C ARG A 142 -5.74 15.01 8.84
N ASP A 143 -6.49 14.43 9.77
CA ASP A 143 -7.50 15.15 10.55
C ASP A 143 -6.89 16.25 11.42
N GLN A 144 -5.70 16.00 11.98
CA GLN A 144 -4.94 17.03 12.69
C GLN A 144 -4.53 18.20 11.79
N TYR A 145 -4.06 17.92 10.57
CA TYR A 145 -3.69 18.95 9.60
C TYR A 145 -4.92 19.73 9.10
N ALA A 146 -6.02 19.03 8.80
CA ALA A 146 -7.28 19.64 8.38
C ALA A 146 -7.87 20.56 9.47
N ALA A 147 -7.69 20.23 10.75
CA ALA A 147 -8.12 21.07 11.86
C ALA A 147 -7.27 22.34 12.02
N ARG A 148 -5.97 22.28 11.67
CA ARG A 148 -5.05 23.44 11.73
C ARG A 148 -5.21 24.41 10.56
N ALA A 149 -5.77 23.94 9.45
CA ALA A 149 -6.02 24.75 8.25
C ALA A 149 -7.34 25.56 8.31
N LYS A 150 -8.13 25.40 9.39
CA LYS A 150 -9.36 26.16 9.68
C LYS A 150 -9.07 27.34 10.57
#